data_AF-A0A842CQG4-F1
#
_entry.id   AF-A0A842CQG4-F1
#
_cell.length_a   1.000
_cell.length_b   1.000
_cell.length_c   1.000
_cell.angle_alpha   90.00
_cell.angle_beta   90.00
_cell.angle_gamma   90.00
#
_symmetry.space_group_name_H-M   'P 1'
#
loop_
_entity.id
_entity.type
_entity.pdbx_description
1 polymer ?
#
loop_
_entity_poly.entity_id
_entity_poly.type
_entity_poly.pdbx_seq_one_letter_code
_entity_poly.pdbx_strand_id
1 'polypeptide(L)'
;MNNQTGVYKKWGFKILVFVLLASLILPGQFVAAKSESLEVTVKSKSKATDNYILVKINTNLPKKTKFTITLTGKNNFEKKKNIKADKNGNFEKKFKKLKDGIYEVNISSLKTSKQKRKVRKIFGDDASNLTGEFIKEKKVRFSESIVVGDDYILREDIASKSLDMAKEKPTAENYRDALNAINALPFKEQRAKYKEDLDKVKAQVPVEKKINYTTLKTNAEFSEALKKLNKNITGTELTQNTLRVNIDADSYSNELDIFKYFPDDTFSFIDKLKNNKNIDGLIFVGQAHLINENGDVDLNNVIMSYFTSPTITNLGKAFYPMIVSNPQAYYNKADGYQIHPSIYSKLDSDERGTLPFIKISDNNIFDDLTWENN
;
A
#
# COMPACT_ATOMS: atom_id res chain seq x y z
N MET A 1 -64.43 -3.53 -39.94
CA MET A 1 -64.36 -2.76 -38.69
C MET A 1 -62.88 -2.45 -38.48
N ASN A 2 -62.39 -1.29 -38.93
CA ASN A 2 -62.33 0.00 -38.20
C ASN A 2 -61.54 -0.16 -36.89
N ASN A 3 -60.45 0.54 -36.56
CA ASN A 3 -59.80 1.79 -36.98
C ASN A 3 -58.30 1.66 -36.56
N GLN A 4 -57.28 2.26 -37.22
CA GLN A 4 -56.81 3.66 -37.07
C GLN A 4 -56.81 4.14 -35.59
N THR A 5 -55.82 4.80 -34.97
CA THR A 5 -54.75 5.75 -35.37
C THR A 5 -53.96 6.20 -34.10
N GLY A 6 -52.77 6.80 -34.29
CA GLY A 6 -52.20 7.87 -33.43
C GLY A 6 -51.34 7.40 -32.23
N VAL A 7 -50.27 8.06 -31.80
CA VAL A 7 -49.98 9.51 -31.84
C VAL A 7 -48.46 9.77 -31.87
N TYR A 8 -48.04 10.56 -32.86
CA TYR A 8 -46.80 11.36 -32.87
C TYR A 8 -46.94 12.57 -31.95
N LYS A 9 -45.90 12.95 -31.20
CA LYS A 9 -45.76 14.31 -30.66
C LYS A 9 -44.57 15.03 -31.31
N LYS A 10 -44.93 15.94 -32.22
CA LYS A 10 -44.15 17.10 -32.69
C LYS A 10 -43.68 17.91 -31.48
N TRP A 11 -42.56 18.64 -31.54
CA TRP A 11 -42.44 20.04 -31.98
C TRP A 11 -40.92 20.31 -32.06
N GLY A 12 -40.32 20.98 -33.04
CA GLY A 12 -40.85 21.91 -34.02
C GLY A 12 -40.12 23.25 -33.86
N PHE A 13 -39.07 23.49 -34.66
CA PHE A 13 -38.89 24.80 -35.29
C PHE A 13 -38.02 24.67 -36.54
N LYS A 14 -38.68 24.80 -37.69
CA LYS A 14 -38.05 25.08 -38.99
C LYS A 14 -37.97 26.59 -39.14
N ILE A 15 -36.86 27.09 -39.66
CA ILE A 15 -36.90 28.25 -40.56
C ILE A 15 -36.30 27.79 -41.88
N LEU A 16 -37.09 28.01 -42.93
CA LEU A 16 -36.85 27.73 -44.33
C LEU A 16 -36.94 29.08 -45.04
N VAL A 17 -35.91 29.46 -45.80
CA VAL A 17 -36.06 30.39 -46.93
C VAL A 17 -35.25 29.85 -48.10
N PHE A 18 -35.90 29.93 -49.24
CA PHE A 18 -35.72 29.20 -50.48
C PHE A 18 -35.17 30.19 -51.54
N VAL A 19 -34.21 29.73 -52.34
CA VAL A 19 -33.96 30.08 -53.74
C VAL A 19 -33.45 31.49 -54.11
N LEU A 20 -32.25 31.50 -54.73
CA LEU A 20 -32.08 32.14 -56.03
C LEU A 20 -31.05 31.35 -56.89
N LEU A 21 -31.50 30.94 -58.07
CA LEU A 21 -30.78 30.18 -59.09
C LEU A 21 -29.96 31.13 -59.97
N ALA A 22 -28.84 30.59 -60.49
CA ALA A 22 -28.19 30.95 -61.75
C ALA A 22 -27.52 32.34 -61.89
N SER A 23 -26.19 32.37 -61.77
CA SER A 23 -25.28 32.71 -62.88
C SER A 23 -23.86 32.89 -62.34
N LEU A 24 -22.96 31.98 -62.71
CA LEU A 24 -21.54 32.24 -63.00
C LEU A 24 -20.86 30.90 -63.30
N ILE A 25 -20.98 30.51 -64.57
CA ILE A 25 -19.97 29.68 -65.21
C ILE A 25 -18.69 30.54 -65.21
N LEU A 26 -17.70 30.16 -64.40
CA LEU A 26 -16.33 30.63 -64.56
C LEU A 26 -15.47 29.49 -65.11
N PRO A 27 -14.56 29.80 -66.06
CA PRO A 27 -13.74 28.82 -66.76
C PRO A 27 -12.78 28.13 -65.80
N GLY A 28 -12.49 26.86 -66.10
CA GLY A 28 -11.66 25.98 -65.30
C GLY A 28 -10.36 26.63 -64.83
N GLN A 29 -10.28 26.86 -63.53
CA GLN A 29 -9.01 26.86 -62.83
C GLN A 29 -8.82 25.43 -62.33
N PHE A 30 -7.84 24.73 -62.90
CA PHE A 30 -7.22 23.59 -62.25
C PHE A 30 -6.59 24.10 -60.95
N VAL A 31 -7.40 24.17 -59.89
CA VAL A 31 -6.89 24.26 -58.54
C VAL A 31 -6.21 22.93 -58.29
N ALA A 32 -4.88 22.93 -58.29
CA ALA A 32 -4.11 21.84 -57.72
C ALA A 32 -4.70 21.58 -56.33
N ALA A 33 -5.39 20.45 -56.17
CA ALA A 33 -6.03 20.07 -54.93
C ALA A 33 -4.97 20.15 -53.82
N LYS A 34 -5.08 21.20 -52.99
CA LYS A 34 -4.27 21.41 -51.81
C LYS A 34 -4.41 20.12 -51.01
N SER A 35 -3.34 19.33 -50.91
CA SER A 35 -3.42 18.03 -50.23
C SER A 35 -3.88 18.29 -48.81
N GLU A 36 -5.13 17.93 -48.52
CA GLU A 36 -5.72 18.12 -47.20
C GLU A 36 -4.80 17.44 -46.19
N SER A 37 -4.28 18.22 -45.25
CA SER A 37 -3.45 17.72 -44.18
C SER A 37 -4.28 16.79 -43.29
N LEU A 38 -3.78 15.59 -43.03
CA LEU A 38 -4.40 14.61 -42.15
C LEU A 38 -3.94 14.86 -40.70
N GLU A 39 -4.86 15.34 -39.86
CA GLU A 39 -4.63 15.39 -38.42
C GLU A 39 -4.62 13.98 -37.82
N VAL A 40 -3.51 13.59 -37.20
CA VAL A 40 -3.31 12.23 -36.71
C VAL A 40 -3.91 12.04 -35.34
N THR A 41 -4.71 10.97 -35.19
CA THR A 41 -5.28 10.55 -33.90
C THR A 41 -4.73 9.20 -33.48
N VAL A 42 -4.51 9.03 -32.18
CA VAL A 42 -4.03 7.77 -31.57
C VAL A 42 -4.88 7.48 -30.33
N LYS A 43 -5.34 6.24 -30.20
CA LYS A 43 -6.01 5.73 -28.99
C LYS A 43 -5.31 4.47 -28.52
N SER A 44 -4.85 4.46 -27.28
CA SER A 44 -4.28 3.27 -26.64
C SER A 44 -5.33 2.51 -25.84
N LYS A 45 -5.24 1.18 -25.89
CA LYS A 45 -5.94 0.22 -25.03
C LYS A 45 -4.97 -0.86 -24.55
N SER A 46 -3.69 -0.50 -24.43
CA SER A 46 -2.65 -1.42 -23.99
C SER A 46 -2.92 -1.89 -22.56
N LYS A 47 -2.53 -3.13 -22.25
CA LYS A 47 -2.72 -3.73 -20.92
C LYS A 47 -1.55 -4.61 -20.53
N ALA A 48 -1.36 -4.81 -19.24
CA ALA A 48 -0.38 -5.73 -18.68
C ALA A 48 -1.04 -6.80 -17.82
N THR A 49 -0.27 -7.86 -17.59
CA THR A 49 -0.48 -8.94 -16.60
C THR A 49 0.92 -9.38 -16.15
N ASP A 50 1.03 -10.18 -15.09
CA ASP A 50 2.29 -10.65 -14.46
C ASP A 50 3.52 -10.82 -15.36
N ASN A 51 3.38 -11.42 -16.55
CA ASN A 51 4.55 -11.73 -17.38
C ASN A 51 4.50 -11.15 -18.80
N TYR A 52 3.51 -10.32 -19.13
CA TYR A 52 3.41 -9.74 -20.45
C TYR A 52 2.71 -8.37 -20.52
N ILE A 53 3.10 -7.60 -21.53
CA ILE A 53 2.38 -6.41 -22.00
C ILE A 53 1.74 -6.72 -23.35
N LEU A 54 0.46 -6.43 -23.48
CA LEU A 54 -0.28 -6.41 -24.73
C LEU A 54 -0.46 -4.96 -25.17
N VAL A 55 0.32 -4.54 -26.16
CA VAL A 55 0.19 -3.21 -26.77
C VAL A 55 -0.95 -3.25 -27.77
N LYS A 56 -1.96 -2.39 -27.61
CA LYS A 56 -3.13 -2.33 -28.50
C LYS A 56 -3.49 -0.89 -28.85
N ILE A 57 -3.37 -0.55 -30.13
CA ILE A 57 -3.42 0.82 -30.59
C ILE A 57 -4.38 0.94 -31.76
N ASN A 58 -5.16 2.01 -31.77
CA ASN A 58 -5.97 2.46 -32.89
C ASN A 58 -5.48 3.83 -33.36
N THR A 59 -5.40 4.01 -34.68
CA THR A 59 -5.04 5.28 -35.33
C THR A 59 -5.96 5.54 -36.51
N ASN A 60 -6.01 6.76 -37.03
CA ASN A 60 -6.67 7.06 -38.32
C ASN A 60 -5.75 6.88 -39.54
N LEU A 61 -4.59 6.23 -39.37
CA LEU A 61 -3.58 6.10 -40.41
C LEU A 61 -3.90 4.95 -41.38
N PRO A 62 -3.45 5.05 -42.65
CA PRO A 62 -3.85 4.12 -43.69
C PRO A 62 -3.34 2.69 -43.45
N LYS A 63 -4.06 1.72 -44.03
CA LYS A 63 -3.68 0.30 -44.00
C LYS A 63 -2.23 0.09 -44.42
N LYS A 64 -1.55 -0.82 -43.73
CA LYS A 64 -0.14 -1.20 -43.95
C LYS A 64 0.87 -0.10 -43.58
N THR A 65 0.47 0.98 -42.90
CA THR A 65 1.43 1.90 -42.25
C THR A 65 2.29 1.11 -41.28
N LYS A 66 3.62 1.20 -41.44
CA LYS A 66 4.58 0.45 -40.63
C LYS A 66 4.98 1.26 -39.40
N PHE A 67 5.01 0.58 -38.26
CA PHE A 67 5.45 1.09 -36.96
C PHE A 67 6.53 0.19 -36.36
N THR A 68 7.34 0.78 -35.49
CA THR A 68 8.23 0.11 -34.55
C THR A 68 7.74 0.41 -33.14
N ILE A 69 7.52 -0.64 -32.37
CA ILE A 69 7.24 -0.58 -30.93
C ILE A 69 8.54 -0.95 -30.21
N THR A 70 9.03 -0.04 -29.38
CA THR A 70 10.19 -0.21 -28.51
C THR A 70 9.68 -0.25 -27.08
N LEU A 71 9.93 -1.37 -26.39
CA LEU A 71 9.64 -1.54 -24.98
C LEU A 71 10.94 -1.37 -24.20
N THR A 72 11.04 -0.35 -23.36
CA THR A 72 12.20 -0.10 -22.47
C THR A 72 11.83 -0.36 -21.02
N GLY A 73 12.79 -0.84 -20.22
CA GLY A 73 12.61 -1.10 -18.79
C GLY A 73 13.92 -0.94 -18.02
N LYS A 74 13.90 -1.24 -16.71
CA LYS A 74 15.09 -1.18 -15.84
C LYS A 74 16.25 -2.02 -16.38
N ASN A 75 17.47 -1.69 -15.93
CA ASN A 75 18.72 -2.39 -16.27
C ASN A 75 18.98 -2.45 -17.79
N ASN A 76 18.72 -1.35 -18.50
CA ASN A 76 18.88 -1.24 -19.95
C ASN A 76 18.10 -2.29 -20.74
N PHE A 77 16.99 -2.80 -20.18
CA PHE A 77 16.12 -3.72 -20.89
C PHE A 77 15.50 -3.01 -22.10
N GLU A 78 15.64 -3.60 -23.29
CA GLU A 78 15.00 -3.12 -24.50
C GLU A 78 14.48 -4.29 -25.35
N LYS A 79 13.23 -4.23 -25.81
CA LYS A 79 12.67 -5.15 -26.82
C LYS A 79 12.01 -4.35 -27.93
N LYS A 80 12.35 -4.64 -29.19
CA LYS A 80 11.78 -4.00 -30.37
C LYS A 80 10.92 -4.95 -31.18
N LYS A 81 9.78 -4.49 -31.67
CA LYS A 81 8.92 -5.23 -32.61
C LYS A 81 8.36 -4.31 -33.68
N ASN A 82 8.42 -4.77 -34.93
CA ASN A 82 7.79 -4.07 -36.05
C ASN A 82 6.35 -4.58 -36.25
N ILE A 83 5.45 -3.67 -36.60
CA ILE A 83 4.04 -3.97 -36.87
C ILE A 83 3.47 -3.08 -37.97
N LYS A 84 2.30 -3.47 -38.51
CA LYS A 84 1.58 -2.72 -39.52
C LYS A 84 0.14 -2.49 -39.06
N ALA A 85 -0.38 -1.30 -39.31
CA ALA A 85 -1.80 -1.01 -39.12
C ALA A 85 -2.68 -1.81 -40.10
N ASP A 86 -3.82 -2.27 -39.62
CA ASP A 86 -4.86 -2.93 -40.42
C ASP A 86 -5.71 -1.90 -41.20
N LYS A 87 -6.82 -2.35 -41.80
CA LYS A 87 -7.69 -1.49 -42.62
C LYS A 87 -8.40 -0.39 -41.82
N ASN A 88 -8.53 -0.58 -40.51
CA ASN A 88 -9.20 0.32 -39.58
C ASN A 88 -8.17 1.08 -38.71
N GLY A 89 -6.88 1.02 -39.09
CA GLY A 89 -5.80 1.67 -38.37
C GLY A 89 -5.42 1.00 -37.04
N ASN A 90 -5.91 -0.21 -36.77
CA ASN A 90 -5.58 -0.96 -35.56
C ASN A 90 -4.29 -1.76 -35.70
N PHE A 91 -3.58 -1.94 -34.59
CA PHE A 91 -2.52 -2.94 -34.48
C PHE A 91 -2.32 -3.40 -33.04
N GLU A 92 -1.86 -4.64 -32.88
CA GLU A 92 -1.69 -5.28 -31.58
C GLU A 92 -0.40 -6.11 -31.50
N LYS A 93 0.35 -6.00 -30.40
CA LYS A 93 1.56 -6.81 -30.18
C LYS A 93 1.78 -7.18 -28.72
N LYS A 94 2.04 -8.47 -28.49
CA LYS A 94 2.35 -9.03 -27.17
C LYS A 94 3.87 -9.10 -26.92
N PHE A 95 4.31 -8.62 -25.76
CA PHE A 95 5.68 -8.73 -25.24
C PHE A 95 5.64 -9.65 -24.02
N LYS A 96 6.18 -10.87 -24.14
CA LYS A 96 6.17 -11.89 -23.08
C LYS A 96 7.51 -11.94 -22.33
N LYS A 97 7.52 -12.68 -21.22
CA LYS A 97 8.72 -12.91 -20.37
C LYS A 97 9.27 -11.57 -19.90
N LEU A 98 8.37 -10.74 -19.37
CA LEU A 98 8.70 -9.51 -18.69
C LEU A 98 8.82 -9.82 -17.22
N LYS A 99 9.83 -9.24 -16.57
CA LYS A 99 9.91 -9.21 -15.12
C LYS A 99 8.99 -8.11 -14.61
N ASP A 100 8.62 -8.19 -13.34
CA ASP A 100 7.87 -7.13 -12.69
C ASP A 100 8.60 -5.79 -12.81
N GLY A 101 7.84 -4.76 -13.15
CA GLY A 101 8.38 -3.42 -13.29
C GLY A 101 7.60 -2.49 -14.21
N ILE A 102 8.02 -1.23 -14.20
CA ILE A 102 7.53 -0.20 -15.11
C ILE A 102 8.28 -0.34 -16.44
N TYR A 103 7.51 -0.37 -17.52
CA TYR A 103 8.03 -0.33 -18.87
C TYR A 103 7.48 0.88 -19.61
N GLU A 104 8.34 1.49 -20.42
CA GLU A 104 7.93 2.53 -21.34
C GLU A 104 7.74 1.93 -22.73
N VAL A 105 6.55 2.13 -23.30
CA VAL A 105 6.17 1.67 -24.64
C VAL A 105 6.28 2.85 -25.59
N ASN A 106 7.38 2.89 -26.33
CA ASN A 106 7.63 3.89 -27.35
C ASN A 106 7.21 3.39 -28.73
N ILE A 107 6.30 4.09 -29.40
CA ILE A 107 5.79 3.69 -30.71
C ILE A 107 6.07 4.76 -31.72
N SER A 108 6.70 4.37 -32.84
CA SER A 108 7.08 5.28 -33.90
C SER A 108 6.76 4.72 -35.27
N SER A 109 6.14 5.52 -36.15
CA SER A 109 6.04 5.16 -37.56
C SER A 109 7.42 5.16 -38.22
N LEU A 110 7.62 4.31 -39.24
CA LEU A 110 8.81 4.44 -40.07
C LEU A 110 8.76 5.74 -40.89
N LYS A 111 9.93 6.30 -41.19
CA LYS A 111 10.07 7.45 -42.12
C LYS A 111 9.27 7.21 -43.41
N THR A 112 8.71 8.27 -43.99
CA THR A 112 7.92 8.20 -45.24
C THR A 112 8.60 7.35 -46.30
N SER A 113 9.90 7.55 -46.55
CA SER A 113 10.67 6.77 -47.54
C SER A 113 10.63 5.25 -47.35
N LYS A 114 10.43 4.75 -46.11
CA LYS A 114 10.33 3.32 -45.77
C LYS A 114 8.89 2.78 -45.77
N GLN A 115 7.90 3.64 -46.01
CA GLN A 115 6.48 3.28 -46.13
C GLN A 115 6.13 2.79 -47.55
N LYS A 116 4.97 2.12 -47.69
CA LYS A 116 4.48 1.69 -49.01
C LYS A 116 4.03 2.90 -49.84
N ARG A 117 4.13 2.84 -51.17
CA ARG A 117 3.70 3.91 -52.10
C ARG A 117 2.35 4.54 -51.75
N LYS A 118 1.33 3.73 -51.43
CA LYS A 118 0.00 4.24 -51.03
C LYS A 118 0.01 5.05 -49.73
N VAL A 119 0.79 4.63 -48.73
CA VAL A 119 0.96 5.36 -47.46
C VAL A 119 1.78 6.63 -47.68
N ARG A 120 2.85 6.57 -48.49
CA ARG A 120 3.69 7.73 -48.83
C ARG A 120 2.89 8.87 -49.45
N LYS A 121 1.97 8.55 -50.37
CA LYS A 121 1.08 9.55 -50.98
C LYS A 121 0.24 10.31 -49.95
N ILE A 122 -0.18 9.63 -48.89
CA ILE A 122 -0.99 10.23 -47.82
C ILE A 122 -0.10 11.01 -46.87
N PHE A 123 1.07 10.49 -46.51
CA PHE A 123 2.00 11.16 -45.61
C PHE A 123 2.59 12.43 -46.24
N GLY A 124 2.74 12.48 -47.56
CA GLY A 124 3.56 13.49 -48.22
C GLY A 124 5.05 13.26 -47.96
N ASP A 125 5.89 14.02 -48.65
CA ASP A 125 7.33 13.94 -48.45
C ASP A 125 7.67 14.34 -47.02
N ASP A 126 8.48 13.53 -46.34
CA ASP A 126 8.85 13.75 -44.95
C ASP A 126 7.67 14.01 -43.99
N ALA A 127 6.52 13.37 -44.27
CA ALA A 127 5.30 13.49 -43.47
C ALA A 127 4.68 14.90 -43.51
N SER A 128 4.94 15.69 -44.56
CA SER A 128 4.43 17.06 -44.75
C SER A 128 2.91 17.19 -44.69
N ASN A 129 2.19 16.12 -44.98
CA ASN A 129 0.73 16.12 -45.03
C ASN A 129 0.12 15.60 -43.73
N LEU A 130 0.91 15.35 -42.69
CA LEU A 130 0.42 14.94 -41.37
C LEU A 130 0.52 16.10 -40.38
N THR A 131 -0.53 16.28 -39.57
CA THR A 131 -0.58 17.29 -38.50
C THR A 131 -1.03 16.66 -37.18
N GLY A 132 -0.96 17.41 -36.08
CA GLY A 132 -1.39 16.97 -34.74
C GLY A 132 -0.24 16.69 -33.77
N GLU A 133 -0.59 16.50 -32.49
CA GLU A 133 0.35 16.38 -31.37
C GLU A 133 1.31 15.18 -31.45
N PHE A 134 0.91 14.14 -32.19
CA PHE A 134 1.69 12.92 -32.36
C PHE A 134 2.75 13.03 -33.47
N ILE A 135 2.86 14.16 -34.17
CA ILE A 135 3.87 14.35 -35.22
C ILE A 135 5.15 14.92 -34.62
N LYS A 136 6.21 14.11 -34.58
CA LYS A 136 7.53 14.48 -34.05
C LYS A 136 8.62 13.98 -34.99
N GLU A 137 9.57 14.84 -35.32
CA GLU A 137 10.70 14.52 -36.21
C GLU A 137 10.26 13.82 -37.52
N LYS A 138 9.24 14.36 -38.19
CA LYS A 138 8.75 13.84 -39.48
C LYS A 138 8.22 12.38 -39.38
N LYS A 139 7.74 11.99 -38.21
CA LYS A 139 7.15 10.68 -37.91
C LYS A 139 5.97 10.85 -36.97
N VAL A 140 5.14 9.81 -36.92
CA VAL A 140 4.13 9.65 -35.88
C VAL A 140 4.82 9.00 -34.67
N ARG A 141 4.74 9.62 -33.50
CA ARG A 141 5.33 9.14 -32.24
C ARG A 141 4.34 9.27 -31.09
N PHE A 142 4.26 8.24 -30.27
CA PHE A 142 3.57 8.29 -28.98
C PHE A 142 4.27 7.35 -27.99
N SER A 143 4.17 7.67 -26.71
CA SER A 143 4.74 6.90 -25.61
C SER A 143 3.68 6.71 -24.52
N GLU A 144 3.70 5.56 -23.88
CA GLU A 144 2.91 5.27 -22.68
C GLU A 144 3.75 4.47 -21.68
N SER A 145 3.51 4.67 -20.38
CA SER A 145 4.12 3.84 -19.33
C SER A 145 3.13 2.77 -18.89
N ILE A 146 3.58 1.52 -18.79
CA ILE A 146 2.77 0.38 -18.39
C ILE A 146 3.52 -0.41 -17.31
N VAL A 147 2.80 -0.82 -16.27
CA VAL A 147 3.38 -1.59 -15.17
C VAL A 147 3.02 -3.07 -15.28
N VAL A 148 3.98 -3.94 -14.99
CA VAL A 148 3.88 -5.40 -15.01
C VAL A 148 4.09 -5.93 -13.59
N GLY A 149 3.21 -6.83 -13.15
CA GLY A 149 3.24 -7.52 -11.84
C GLY A 149 1.99 -7.22 -11.00
N ASP A 150 1.27 -8.25 -10.55
CA ASP A 150 0.05 -8.09 -9.73
C ASP A 150 0.34 -7.55 -8.31
N ASP A 151 1.49 -7.91 -7.71
CA ASP A 151 1.94 -7.37 -6.41
C ASP A 151 2.16 -5.84 -6.48
N TYR A 152 2.56 -5.34 -7.65
CA TYR A 152 2.72 -3.91 -7.85
C TYR A 152 1.37 -3.16 -7.83
N ILE A 153 0.36 -3.67 -8.54
CA ILE A 153 -0.95 -3.02 -8.63
C ILE A 153 -1.64 -3.04 -7.26
N LEU A 154 -1.51 -4.16 -6.54
CA LEU A 154 -2.03 -4.30 -5.18
C LEU A 154 -1.42 -3.26 -4.22
N ARG A 155 -0.11 -3.04 -4.28
CA ARG A 155 0.57 -2.05 -3.43
C ARG A 155 0.19 -0.61 -3.75
N GLU A 156 -0.06 -0.28 -5.02
CA GLU A 156 -0.55 1.07 -5.40
C GLU A 156 -1.97 1.31 -4.89
N ASP A 157 -2.85 0.29 -4.96
CA ASP A 157 -4.20 0.34 -4.41
C ASP A 157 -4.19 0.50 -2.87
N ILE A 158 -3.33 -0.25 -2.17
CA ILE A 158 -3.14 -0.12 -0.72
C ILE A 158 -2.64 1.30 -0.38
N ALA A 159 -1.61 1.80 -1.07
CA ALA A 159 -1.08 3.14 -0.83
C ALA A 159 -2.14 4.24 -1.06
N SER A 160 -2.98 4.09 -2.10
CA SER A 160 -4.08 5.02 -2.35
C SER A 160 -5.13 4.98 -1.24
N LYS A 161 -5.58 3.78 -0.85
CA LYS A 161 -6.60 3.60 0.21
C LYS A 161 -6.12 4.13 1.55
N SER A 162 -4.88 3.82 1.95
CA SER A 162 -4.30 4.33 3.19
C SER A 162 -4.19 5.85 3.18
N LEU A 163 -3.86 6.46 2.05
CA LEU A 163 -3.82 7.92 1.93
C LEU A 163 -5.22 8.54 2.01
N ASP A 164 -6.23 7.95 1.36
CA ASP A 164 -7.61 8.43 1.42
C ASP A 164 -8.17 8.35 2.84
N MET A 165 -7.89 7.27 3.57
CA MET A 165 -8.21 7.15 5.00
C MET A 165 -7.53 8.25 5.83
N ALA A 166 -6.26 8.55 5.54
CA ALA A 166 -5.54 9.59 6.25
C ALA A 166 -6.02 11.01 5.93
N LYS A 167 -6.56 11.24 4.73
CA LYS A 167 -7.24 12.49 4.35
C LYS A 167 -8.58 12.65 5.06
N GLU A 168 -9.36 11.58 5.16
CA GLU A 168 -10.67 11.59 5.82
C GLU A 168 -10.54 11.77 7.34
N LYS A 169 -9.55 11.10 7.94
CA LYS A 169 -9.29 11.13 9.37
C LYS A 169 -7.79 11.32 9.64
N PRO A 170 -7.30 12.57 9.74
CA PRO A 170 -5.87 12.86 9.89
C PRO A 170 -5.38 12.58 11.32
N THR A 171 -5.19 11.32 11.67
CA THR A 171 -4.53 10.90 12.91
C THR A 171 -3.06 10.57 12.66
N ALA A 172 -2.24 10.52 13.71
CA ALA A 172 -0.84 10.10 13.60
C ALA A 172 -0.70 8.66 13.08
N GLU A 173 -1.62 7.78 13.48
CA GLU A 173 -1.70 6.39 13.01
C GLU A 173 -1.99 6.31 11.51
N ASN A 174 -3.08 6.93 11.05
CA ASN A 174 -3.45 6.90 9.63
C ASN A 174 -2.37 7.54 8.74
N TYR A 175 -1.73 8.61 9.21
CA TYR A 175 -0.59 9.21 8.52
C TYR A 175 0.60 8.25 8.42
N ARG A 176 0.94 7.54 9.50
CA ARG A 176 2.02 6.56 9.53
C ARG A 176 1.75 5.39 8.58
N ASP A 177 0.53 4.89 8.56
CA ASP A 177 0.14 3.78 7.68
C ASP A 177 0.19 4.20 6.22
N ALA A 178 -0.30 5.39 5.87
CA ALA A 178 -0.16 5.96 4.54
C ALA A 178 1.32 6.13 4.14
N LEU A 179 2.15 6.69 5.03
CA LEU A 179 3.59 6.86 4.79
C LEU A 179 4.28 5.51 4.56
N ASN A 180 3.96 4.49 5.36
CA ASN A 180 4.52 3.15 5.23
C ASN A 180 4.10 2.48 3.91
N ALA A 181 2.81 2.52 3.57
CA ALA A 181 2.29 1.98 2.32
C ALA A 181 2.92 2.67 1.09
N ILE A 182 3.07 3.99 1.13
CA ILE A 182 3.74 4.76 0.06
C ILE A 182 5.24 4.41 0.00
N ASN A 183 5.92 4.28 1.12
CA ASN A 183 7.35 3.91 1.14
C ASN A 183 7.60 2.47 0.66
N ALA A 184 6.62 1.57 0.83
CA ALA A 184 6.65 0.22 0.31
C ALA A 184 6.48 0.15 -1.22
N LEU A 185 6.13 1.27 -1.89
CA LEU A 185 6.11 1.34 -3.35
C LEU A 185 7.53 1.22 -3.90
N PRO A 186 7.78 0.31 -4.86
CA PRO A 186 9.13 -0.02 -5.30
C PRO A 186 9.79 1.06 -6.19
N PHE A 187 9.06 2.07 -6.65
CA PHE A 187 9.57 3.10 -7.57
C PHE A 187 9.45 4.51 -6.98
N LYS A 188 10.48 5.32 -7.22
CA LYS A 188 10.58 6.69 -6.67
C LYS A 188 9.55 7.63 -7.29
N GLU A 189 9.24 7.43 -8.56
CA GLU A 189 8.32 8.24 -9.35
C GLU A 189 6.88 8.14 -8.82
N GLN A 190 6.45 6.97 -8.34
CA GLN A 190 5.13 6.83 -7.71
C GLN A 190 5.09 7.45 -6.33
N ARG A 191 6.13 7.27 -5.52
CA ARG A 191 6.22 7.97 -4.22
C ARG A 191 6.11 9.48 -4.40
N ALA A 192 6.69 10.02 -5.47
CA ALA A 192 6.56 11.43 -5.81
C ALA A 192 5.11 11.86 -6.12
N LYS A 193 4.27 10.99 -6.72
CA LYS A 193 2.84 11.25 -6.98
C LYS A 193 2.06 11.51 -5.69
N TYR A 194 2.39 10.82 -4.60
CA TYR A 194 1.68 10.94 -3.32
C TYR A 194 2.26 11.98 -2.37
N LYS A 195 3.44 12.52 -2.67
CA LYS A 195 4.20 13.37 -1.74
C LYS A 195 3.42 14.61 -1.30
N GLU A 196 2.84 15.34 -2.25
CA GLU A 196 2.12 16.59 -1.95
C GLU A 196 0.91 16.36 -1.04
N ASP A 197 0.13 15.31 -1.32
CA ASP A 197 -1.04 14.96 -0.52
C ASP A 197 -0.64 14.45 0.86
N LEU A 198 0.44 13.67 0.96
CA LEU A 198 0.98 13.20 2.22
C LEU A 198 1.47 14.36 3.10
N ASP A 199 2.09 15.38 2.51
CA ASP A 199 2.52 16.60 3.20
C ASP A 199 1.30 17.41 3.71
N LYS A 200 0.21 17.49 2.92
CA LYS A 200 -1.06 18.11 3.36
C LYS A 200 -1.69 17.37 4.53
N VAL A 201 -1.74 16.03 4.48
CA VAL A 201 -2.24 15.22 5.61
C VAL A 201 -1.38 15.47 6.84
N LYS A 202 -0.05 15.44 6.72
CA LYS A 202 0.88 15.68 7.83
C LYS A 202 0.59 17.00 8.56
N ALA A 203 0.28 18.07 7.82
CA ALA A 203 -0.03 19.37 8.39
C ALA A 203 -1.36 19.41 9.15
N GLN A 204 -2.28 18.50 8.84
CA GLN A 204 -3.59 18.38 9.50
C GLN A 204 -3.58 17.40 10.67
N VAL A 205 -2.57 16.52 10.77
CA VAL A 205 -2.40 15.63 11.92
C VAL A 205 -2.24 16.48 13.18
N PRO A 206 -3.12 16.34 14.19
CA PRO A 206 -2.98 17.03 15.46
C PRO A 206 -1.60 16.74 16.03
N VAL A 207 -0.90 17.78 16.50
CA VAL A 207 0.35 17.59 17.23
C VAL A 207 0.02 16.77 18.47
N GLU A 208 0.34 15.48 18.44
CA GLU A 208 0.16 14.62 19.60
C GLU A 208 0.97 15.23 20.73
N LYS A 209 0.27 15.61 21.80
CA LYS A 209 0.91 16.06 23.02
C LYS A 209 1.82 14.94 23.49
N LYS A 210 3.13 15.14 23.36
CA LYS A 210 4.14 14.16 23.76
C LYS A 210 3.87 13.77 25.21
N ILE A 211 3.48 12.51 25.41
CA ILE A 211 3.16 12.00 26.73
C ILE A 211 4.45 11.95 27.53
N ASN A 212 4.44 12.59 28.69
CA ASN A 212 5.55 12.49 29.62
C ASN A 212 5.34 11.31 30.56
N TYR A 213 5.89 10.16 30.17
CA TYR A 213 5.76 8.92 30.92
C TYR A 213 6.37 8.97 32.32
N THR A 214 7.28 9.92 32.61
CA THR A 214 7.95 10.02 33.92
C THR A 214 7.09 10.66 35.00
N THR A 215 5.96 11.27 34.64
CA THR A 215 5.09 12.01 35.56
C THR A 215 3.71 11.40 35.75
N LEU A 216 3.39 10.31 35.05
CA LEU A 216 2.10 9.61 35.18
C LEU A 216 1.97 9.05 36.61
N LYS A 217 0.81 9.23 37.24
CA LYS A 217 0.58 8.88 38.65
C LYS A 217 -0.77 8.24 38.93
N THR A 218 -1.71 8.24 37.99
CA THR A 218 -3.06 7.66 38.19
C THR A 218 -3.36 6.54 37.19
N ASN A 219 -4.26 5.62 37.54
CA ASN A 219 -4.73 4.55 36.64
C ASN A 219 -5.24 5.09 35.31
N ALA A 220 -5.98 6.21 35.33
CA ALA A 220 -6.50 6.83 34.12
C ALA A 220 -5.37 7.35 33.23
N GLU A 221 -4.37 8.03 33.81
CA GLU A 221 -3.21 8.53 33.08
C GLU A 221 -2.38 7.40 32.46
N PHE A 222 -2.13 6.31 33.20
CA PHE A 222 -1.42 5.14 32.68
C PHE A 222 -2.20 4.45 31.57
N SER A 223 -3.50 4.19 31.77
CA SER A 223 -4.35 3.51 30.78
C SER A 223 -4.41 4.30 29.47
N GLU A 224 -4.62 5.63 29.53
CA GLU A 224 -4.66 6.48 28.33
C GLU A 224 -3.30 6.52 27.62
N ALA A 225 -2.21 6.62 28.38
CA ALA A 225 -0.87 6.68 27.82
C ALA A 225 -0.45 5.37 27.15
N LEU A 226 -0.67 4.24 27.81
CA LEU A 226 -0.21 2.95 27.32
C LEU A 226 -1.07 2.43 26.16
N LYS A 227 -2.39 2.69 26.14
CA LYS A 227 -3.25 2.35 24.99
C LYS A 227 -2.83 3.05 23.69
N LYS A 228 -2.17 4.21 23.77
CA LYS A 228 -1.59 4.89 22.59
C LYS A 228 -0.31 4.22 22.08
N LEU A 229 0.38 3.45 22.93
CA LEU A 229 1.55 2.66 22.52
C LEU A 229 1.16 1.30 21.94
N ASN A 230 0.16 0.65 22.54
CA ASN A 230 -0.32 -0.65 22.07
C ASN A 230 -1.84 -0.79 22.32
N LYS A 231 -2.57 -1.02 21.23
CA LYS A 231 -4.02 -1.19 21.24
C LYS A 231 -4.50 -2.46 21.96
N ASN A 232 -3.61 -3.44 22.15
CA ASN A 232 -3.91 -4.70 22.81
C ASN A 232 -3.95 -4.54 24.34
N ILE A 233 -3.65 -3.35 24.88
CA ILE A 233 -3.81 -3.09 26.30
C ILE A 233 -5.30 -2.94 26.63
N THR A 234 -5.81 -3.85 27.45
CA THR A 234 -7.21 -3.85 27.88
C THR A 234 -7.41 -2.92 29.07
N GLY A 235 -6.42 -2.83 29.96
CA GLY A 235 -6.46 -1.93 31.12
C GLY A 235 -5.16 -1.87 31.91
N THR A 236 -5.16 -1.01 32.92
CA THR A 236 -4.04 -0.83 33.86
C THR A 236 -4.54 -0.61 35.27
N GLU A 237 -3.77 -1.05 36.26
CA GLU A 237 -4.10 -0.92 37.67
C GLU A 237 -2.82 -0.62 38.47
N LEU A 238 -2.79 0.50 39.18
CA LEU A 238 -1.69 0.91 40.06
C LEU A 238 -2.09 0.65 41.51
N THR A 239 -1.31 -0.21 42.17
CA THR A 239 -1.47 -0.51 43.59
C THR A 239 -0.13 -0.47 44.26
N GLN A 240 -0.01 0.30 45.36
CA GLN A 240 1.23 0.37 46.14
C GLN A 240 2.46 0.60 45.23
N ASN A 241 2.31 1.54 44.28
CA ASN A 241 3.30 1.85 43.24
C ASN A 241 3.67 0.69 42.29
N THR A 242 2.99 -0.44 42.31
CA THR A 242 3.16 -1.48 41.30
C THR A 242 2.10 -1.31 40.23
N LEU A 243 2.53 -1.10 38.98
CA LEU A 243 1.62 -0.95 37.85
C LEU A 243 1.43 -2.29 37.15
N ARG A 244 0.20 -2.80 37.22
CA ARG A 244 -0.30 -3.92 36.43
C ARG A 244 -0.77 -3.42 35.07
N VAL A 245 -0.33 -4.09 34.01
CA VAL A 245 -0.72 -3.84 32.62
C VAL A 245 -1.37 -5.10 32.08
N ASN A 246 -2.66 -5.02 31.75
CA ASN A 246 -3.41 -6.14 31.18
C ASN A 246 -3.31 -6.08 29.65
N ILE A 247 -2.86 -7.18 29.05
CA ILE A 247 -2.66 -7.33 27.62
C ILE A 247 -3.62 -8.42 27.12
N ASP A 248 -4.32 -8.12 26.04
CA ASP A 248 -5.14 -9.07 25.31
C ASP A 248 -4.24 -10.11 24.65
N ALA A 249 -4.18 -11.31 25.23
CA ALA A 249 -3.36 -12.40 24.72
C ALA A 249 -3.94 -13.03 23.44
N ASP A 250 -5.23 -12.85 23.17
CA ASP A 250 -5.88 -13.32 21.93
C ASP A 250 -5.47 -12.47 20.72
N SER A 251 -4.82 -11.33 20.96
CA SER A 251 -4.22 -10.52 19.89
C SER A 251 -3.04 -11.19 19.18
N TYR A 252 -2.48 -12.26 19.76
CA TYR A 252 -1.41 -13.05 19.17
C TYR A 252 -1.98 -14.26 18.42
N SER A 253 -1.45 -14.57 17.24
CA SER A 253 -2.05 -15.60 16.37
C SER A 253 -1.82 -17.03 16.86
N ASN A 254 -0.88 -17.26 17.77
CA ASN A 254 -0.59 -18.56 18.38
C ASN A 254 0.39 -18.41 19.58
N GLU A 255 0.61 -19.51 20.31
CA GLU A 255 1.56 -19.61 21.44
C GLU A 255 3.00 -19.14 21.12
N LEU A 256 3.51 -19.47 19.93
CA LEU A 256 4.87 -19.07 19.51
C LEU A 256 4.95 -17.56 19.31
N ASP A 257 3.90 -16.95 18.77
CA ASP A 257 3.81 -15.50 18.60
C ASP A 257 3.73 -14.77 19.94
N ILE A 258 3.01 -15.32 20.93
CA ILE A 258 3.03 -14.78 22.30
C ILE A 258 4.46 -14.77 22.82
N PHE A 259 5.14 -15.92 22.84
CA PHE A 259 6.51 -16.00 23.36
C PHE A 259 7.48 -15.04 22.65
N LYS A 260 7.35 -14.90 21.34
CA LYS A 260 8.27 -14.12 20.52
C LYS A 260 8.02 -12.61 20.59
N TYR A 261 6.75 -12.18 20.54
CA TYR A 261 6.40 -10.77 20.39
C TYR A 261 5.99 -10.12 21.71
N PHE A 262 5.54 -10.88 22.71
CA PHE A 262 5.22 -10.33 24.03
C PHE A 262 6.41 -9.60 24.68
N PRO A 263 7.65 -10.13 24.65
CA PRO A 263 8.83 -9.41 25.13
C PRO A 263 9.08 -8.07 24.41
N ASP A 264 8.85 -8.02 23.10
CA ASP A 264 9.03 -6.82 22.28
C ASP A 264 8.00 -5.74 22.65
N ASP A 265 6.72 -6.14 22.70
CA ASP A 265 5.61 -5.27 23.07
C ASP A 265 5.80 -4.69 24.47
N THR A 266 6.14 -5.54 25.44
CA THR A 266 6.26 -5.15 26.83
C THR A 266 7.52 -4.33 27.12
N PHE A 267 8.64 -4.63 26.47
CA PHE A 267 9.85 -3.84 26.62
C PHE A 267 9.65 -2.38 26.20
N SER A 268 8.80 -2.13 25.19
CA SER A 268 8.46 -0.77 24.80
C SER A 268 7.84 0.04 25.95
N PHE A 269 7.03 -0.59 26.82
CA PHE A 269 6.48 0.05 28.01
C PHE A 269 7.54 0.22 29.08
N ILE A 270 8.34 -0.83 29.34
CA ILE A 270 9.42 -0.79 30.32
C ILE A 270 10.37 0.37 30.01
N ASP A 271 10.80 0.54 28.75
CA ASP A 271 11.72 1.62 28.37
C ASP A 271 11.13 3.03 28.58
N LYS A 272 9.82 3.20 28.39
CA LYS A 272 9.12 4.47 28.63
C LYS A 272 8.91 4.75 30.11
N LEU A 273 8.61 3.71 30.89
CA LEU A 273 8.19 3.81 32.27
C LEU A 273 9.33 3.71 33.28
N LYS A 274 10.52 3.21 32.90
CA LYS A 274 11.65 2.97 33.81
C LYS A 274 12.12 4.16 34.66
N ASN A 275 11.83 5.39 34.22
CA ASN A 275 12.17 6.62 34.93
C ASN A 275 10.95 7.28 35.60
N ASN A 276 9.83 6.59 35.69
CA ASN A 276 8.65 7.10 36.37
C ASN A 276 8.80 6.86 37.88
N LYS A 277 8.80 7.95 38.64
CA LYS A 277 9.00 7.96 40.10
C LYS A 277 7.82 7.47 40.92
N ASN A 278 6.66 7.25 40.29
CA ASN A 278 5.44 6.80 40.95
C ASN A 278 5.21 5.29 40.77
N ILE A 279 6.17 4.59 40.13
CA ILE A 279 6.14 3.14 40.03
C ILE A 279 7.42 2.53 40.60
N ASP A 280 7.24 1.47 41.38
CA ASP A 280 8.31 0.66 41.97
C ASP A 280 8.34 -0.76 41.35
N GLY A 281 7.34 -1.10 40.54
CA GLY A 281 7.29 -2.35 39.78
C GLY A 281 6.32 -2.33 38.60
N LEU A 282 6.53 -3.25 37.66
CA LEU A 282 5.68 -3.51 36.51
C LEU A 282 5.28 -4.98 36.49
N ILE A 283 3.97 -5.25 36.43
CA ILE A 283 3.41 -6.59 36.22
C ILE A 283 2.71 -6.58 34.86
N PHE A 284 3.06 -7.53 34.01
CA PHE A 284 2.34 -7.77 32.76
C PHE A 284 1.48 -9.02 32.90
N VAL A 285 0.19 -8.86 32.62
CA VAL A 285 -0.82 -9.91 32.75
C VAL A 285 -1.43 -10.18 31.38
N GLY A 286 -1.51 -11.45 31.02
CA GLY A 286 -2.21 -11.93 29.83
C GLY A 286 -3.38 -12.83 30.22
N GLN A 287 -4.26 -13.14 29.28
CA GLN A 287 -5.23 -14.23 29.46
C GLN A 287 -4.62 -15.53 28.92
N ALA A 288 -4.84 -16.64 29.63
CA ALA A 288 -4.41 -17.95 29.18
C ALA A 288 -5.47 -19.01 29.52
N HIS A 289 -5.61 -19.98 28.62
CA HIS A 289 -6.41 -21.17 28.85
C HIS A 289 -5.66 -22.10 29.80
N LEU A 290 -6.18 -22.26 31.01
CA LEU A 290 -5.67 -23.19 32.01
C LEU A 290 -6.60 -24.40 32.11
N ILE A 291 -6.01 -25.58 32.26
CA ILE A 291 -6.76 -26.81 32.50
C ILE A 291 -6.87 -27.01 34.00
N ASN A 292 -8.09 -27.07 34.52
CA ASN A 292 -8.34 -27.31 35.94
C ASN A 292 -8.18 -28.80 36.30
N GLU A 293 -8.30 -29.14 37.60
CA GLU A 293 -8.13 -30.52 38.08
C GLU A 293 -9.12 -31.54 37.48
N ASN A 294 -10.25 -31.06 36.97
CA ASN A 294 -11.28 -31.87 36.32
C ASN A 294 -11.06 -32.02 34.80
N GLY A 295 -10.06 -31.35 34.25
CA GLY A 295 -9.77 -31.34 32.81
C GLY A 295 -10.54 -30.27 32.03
N ASP A 296 -11.29 -29.38 32.69
CA ASP A 296 -11.98 -28.29 32.00
C ASP A 296 -11.01 -27.15 31.69
N VAL A 297 -11.26 -26.47 30.57
CA VAL A 297 -10.44 -25.35 30.10
C VAL A 297 -11.07 -24.02 30.51
N ASP A 298 -10.41 -23.29 31.41
CA ASP A 298 -10.84 -21.99 31.91
C ASP A 298 -9.90 -20.88 31.43
N LEU A 299 -10.46 -19.76 30.95
CA LEU A 299 -9.69 -18.58 30.58
C LEU A 299 -9.38 -17.75 31.84
N ASN A 300 -8.12 -17.66 32.21
CA ASN A 300 -7.68 -16.99 33.43
C ASN A 300 -6.65 -15.89 33.13
N ASN A 301 -6.67 -14.84 33.96
CA ASN A 301 -5.61 -13.84 33.96
C ASN A 301 -4.37 -14.43 34.64
N VAL A 302 -3.23 -14.36 33.96
CA VAL A 302 -1.97 -14.97 34.37
C VAL A 302 -0.84 -13.95 34.33
N ILE A 303 0.05 -14.01 35.32
CA ILE A 303 1.23 -13.15 35.33
C ILE A 303 2.23 -13.69 34.31
N MET A 304 2.44 -12.94 33.24
CA MET A 304 3.37 -13.31 32.18
C MET A 304 4.80 -12.92 32.54
N SER A 305 4.96 -11.79 33.26
CA SER A 305 6.25 -11.32 33.75
C SER A 305 6.08 -10.20 34.78
N TYR A 306 7.00 -10.16 35.73
CA TYR A 306 7.12 -9.13 36.77
C TYR A 306 8.54 -8.55 36.78
N PHE A 307 8.63 -7.23 36.91
CA PHE A 307 9.89 -6.52 37.07
C PHE A 307 9.78 -5.49 38.19
N THR A 308 10.79 -5.44 39.04
CA THR A 308 11.02 -4.44 40.08
C THR A 308 11.75 -3.23 39.49
N SER A 309 11.64 -2.08 40.16
CA SER A 309 12.33 -0.85 39.76
C SER A 309 13.87 -1.03 39.62
N PRO A 310 14.58 -1.71 40.55
CA PRO A 310 16.00 -2.01 40.35
C PRO A 310 16.28 -2.78 39.07
N THR A 311 15.49 -3.80 38.76
CA THR A 311 15.67 -4.62 37.54
C THR A 311 15.40 -3.78 36.30
N ILE A 312 14.28 -3.06 36.25
CA ILE A 312 13.88 -2.17 35.15
C ILE A 312 14.97 -1.10 34.87
N THR A 313 15.49 -0.45 35.91
CA THR A 313 16.48 0.62 35.79
C THR A 313 17.81 0.10 35.22
N ASN A 314 18.15 -1.16 35.50
CA ASN A 314 19.38 -1.80 35.03
C ASN A 314 19.29 -2.36 33.59
N LEU A 315 18.11 -2.32 32.96
CA LEU A 315 17.96 -2.70 31.55
C LEU A 315 18.59 -1.64 30.63
N GLY A 316 19.80 -1.92 30.17
CA GLY A 316 20.54 -1.06 29.24
C GLY A 316 19.94 -1.05 27.84
N LYS A 317 20.34 -0.05 27.03
CA LYS A 317 19.89 0.10 25.63
C LYS A 317 20.18 -1.12 24.74
N ALA A 318 21.20 -1.91 25.08
CA ALA A 318 21.58 -3.13 24.36
C ALA A 318 20.64 -4.31 24.62
N PHE A 319 19.77 -4.21 25.62
CA PHE A 319 18.85 -5.29 25.97
C PHE A 319 17.76 -5.50 24.90
N TYR A 320 17.29 -4.43 24.26
CA TYR A 320 16.28 -4.55 23.19
C TYR A 320 16.76 -5.39 21.99
N PRO A 321 17.92 -5.11 21.36
CA PRO A 321 18.47 -6.00 20.34
C PRO A 321 18.64 -7.45 20.80
N MET A 322 18.97 -7.67 22.08
CA MET A 322 19.11 -9.01 22.66
C MET A 322 17.78 -9.76 22.67
N ILE A 323 16.70 -9.11 23.11
CA ILE A 323 15.34 -9.69 23.11
C ILE A 323 14.91 -10.08 21.69
N VAL A 324 15.12 -9.20 20.70
CA VAL A 324 14.74 -9.47 19.30
C VAL A 324 15.45 -10.72 18.74
N SER A 325 16.71 -10.94 19.15
CA SER A 325 17.50 -12.11 18.73
C SER A 325 17.27 -13.37 19.57
N ASN A 326 16.83 -13.20 20.82
CA ASN A 326 16.64 -14.26 21.80
C ASN A 326 15.57 -13.84 22.83
N PRO A 327 14.29 -14.15 22.57
CA PRO A 327 13.19 -13.78 23.47
C PRO A 327 13.35 -14.33 24.89
N GLN A 328 14.04 -15.47 25.08
CA GLN A 328 14.29 -16.05 26.40
C GLN A 328 15.11 -15.11 27.32
N ALA A 329 15.92 -14.23 26.74
CA ALA A 329 16.68 -13.23 27.49
C ALA A 329 15.78 -12.30 28.32
N TYR A 330 14.56 -12.04 27.85
CA TYR A 330 13.56 -11.26 28.56
C TYR A 330 13.13 -11.96 29.85
N TYR A 331 12.66 -13.20 29.74
CA TYR A 331 12.15 -13.98 30.87
C TYR A 331 13.23 -14.29 31.90
N ASN A 332 14.49 -14.48 31.46
CA ASN A 332 15.64 -14.66 32.35
C ASN A 332 16.01 -13.39 33.14
N LYS A 333 15.50 -12.22 32.74
CA LYS A 333 15.71 -10.95 33.45
C LYS A 333 14.50 -10.51 34.27
N ALA A 334 13.34 -11.12 34.08
CA ALA A 334 12.18 -10.87 34.92
C ALA A 334 12.48 -11.32 36.37
N ASP A 335 11.97 -10.57 37.34
CA ASP A 335 12.08 -10.93 38.76
C ASP A 335 11.11 -12.08 39.13
N GLY A 336 10.09 -12.33 38.29
CA GLY A 336 9.20 -13.48 38.38
C GLY A 336 8.23 -13.58 37.21
N TYR A 337 7.61 -14.75 37.04
CA TYR A 337 6.52 -15.01 36.09
C TYR A 337 5.76 -16.31 36.46
N GLN A 338 4.51 -16.44 36.01
CA GLN A 338 3.63 -17.61 36.27
C GLN A 338 3.57 -18.57 35.09
N ILE A 339 3.72 -18.08 33.85
CA ILE A 339 3.78 -18.91 32.64
C ILE A 339 5.23 -19.07 32.21
N HIS A 340 5.77 -20.28 32.40
CA HIS A 340 7.12 -20.58 31.93
C HIS A 340 7.13 -20.77 30.41
N PRO A 341 8.04 -20.12 29.66
CA PRO A 341 8.11 -20.27 28.22
C PRO A 341 8.12 -21.72 27.71
N SER A 342 8.81 -22.62 28.40
CA SER A 342 8.89 -24.04 28.00
C SER A 342 7.54 -24.77 27.96
N ILE A 343 6.45 -24.21 28.48
CA ILE A 343 5.12 -24.83 28.40
C ILE A 343 4.46 -24.61 27.03
N TYR A 344 4.95 -23.68 26.21
CA TYR A 344 4.48 -23.50 24.84
C TYR A 344 4.93 -24.69 24.00
N SER A 345 3.97 -25.56 23.69
CA SER A 345 4.16 -26.92 23.14
C SER A 345 4.91 -26.96 21.80
N LYS A 346 4.92 -25.83 21.08
CA LYS A 346 5.48 -25.65 19.74
C LYS A 346 6.87 -24.99 19.71
N LEU A 347 7.48 -24.67 20.85
CA LEU A 347 8.87 -24.15 20.89
C LEU A 347 9.88 -25.27 20.64
N ASP A 348 10.98 -24.98 19.93
CA ASP A 348 12.05 -25.96 19.71
C ASP A 348 12.79 -26.27 21.03
N SER A 349 13.35 -27.48 21.18
CA SER A 349 14.00 -27.93 22.43
C SER A 349 15.12 -27.01 22.92
N ASP A 350 15.78 -26.33 21.99
CA ASP A 350 16.90 -25.43 22.27
C ASP A 350 16.41 -24.07 22.81
N GLU A 351 15.13 -23.75 22.62
CA GLU A 351 14.43 -22.60 23.22
C GLU A 351 13.83 -22.95 24.60
N ARG A 352 13.77 -24.24 24.97
CA ARG A 352 13.18 -24.76 26.23
C ARG A 352 14.16 -24.86 27.42
N GLY A 353 15.26 -24.12 27.39
CA GLY A 353 16.40 -24.21 28.34
C GLY A 353 16.07 -24.60 29.80
N THR A 354 16.86 -25.53 30.33
CA THR A 354 16.60 -26.40 31.50
C THR A 354 16.54 -25.73 32.90
N LEU A 355 15.41 -25.96 33.60
CA LEU A 355 15.09 -25.88 35.08
C LEU A 355 14.97 -24.49 35.75
N PRO A 356 14.21 -24.32 36.88
CA PRO A 356 13.03 -25.02 37.41
C PRO A 356 11.81 -24.08 37.61
N PHE A 357 10.63 -24.65 37.91
CA PHE A 357 9.48 -23.94 38.48
C PHE A 357 9.90 -23.10 39.70
N ILE A 358 9.58 -21.81 39.73
CA ILE A 358 9.40 -21.12 41.02
C ILE A 358 8.01 -21.49 41.49
N LYS A 359 7.94 -22.43 42.44
CA LYS A 359 6.72 -22.61 43.23
C LYS A 359 6.49 -21.30 43.98
N ILE A 360 5.26 -20.83 43.95
CA ILE A 360 4.78 -19.57 44.57
C ILE A 360 5.19 -19.43 46.06
N SER A 361 5.57 -20.51 46.73
CA SER A 361 5.98 -20.53 48.14
C SER A 361 7.25 -19.75 48.50
N ASP A 362 8.08 -19.35 47.53
CA ASP A 362 9.40 -18.77 47.83
C ASP A 362 9.44 -17.23 47.74
N ASN A 363 8.35 -16.57 47.32
CA ASN A 363 8.25 -15.11 47.29
C ASN A 363 6.89 -14.63 47.81
N ASN A 364 6.86 -14.17 49.06
CA ASN A 364 5.73 -13.44 49.70
C ASN A 364 5.26 -12.20 48.92
N ILE A 365 5.94 -11.84 47.82
CA ILE A 365 5.62 -10.68 46.95
C ILE A 365 4.23 -10.82 46.32
N PHE A 366 3.76 -12.05 46.05
CA PHE A 366 2.45 -12.27 45.43
C PHE A 366 1.32 -12.52 46.43
N ASP A 367 1.65 -12.93 47.66
CA ASP A 367 0.67 -13.11 48.74
C ASP A 367 0.15 -11.75 49.27
N ASP A 368 0.94 -10.69 49.17
CA ASP A 368 0.49 -9.30 49.43
C ASP A 368 -0.28 -8.68 48.24
N LEU A 369 -0.26 -9.34 47.08
CA LEU A 369 -0.96 -8.96 45.86
C LEU A 369 -2.22 -9.82 45.66
N THR A 370 -2.92 -10.21 46.74
CA THR A 370 -4.23 -10.87 46.63
C THR A 370 -5.24 -9.94 45.96
N TRP A 371 -5.28 -10.01 44.64
CA TRP A 371 -6.26 -9.37 43.78
C TRP A 371 -7.48 -10.27 43.75
N GLU A 372 -8.54 -9.89 44.47
CA GLU A 372 -9.82 -10.60 44.40
C GLU A 372 -10.25 -10.69 42.92
N ASN A 373 -10.50 -11.91 42.46
CA ASN A 373 -11.13 -12.17 41.17
C ASN A 373 -12.52 -11.51 41.18
N ASN A 374 -12.63 -10.33 40.56
CA ASN A 374 -13.92 -9.71 40.23
C ASN A 374 -14.36 -10.12 38.83
#